data_AF-A0A8T9BQU6-F1
#
_entry.id   AF-A0A8T9BQU6-F1
#
_cell.length_a   1.000
_cell.length_b   1.000
_cell.length_c   1.000
_cell.angle_alpha   90.00
_cell.angle_beta   90.00
_cell.angle_gamma   90.00
#
_symmetry.space_group_name_H-M   'P 1'
#
loop_
_entity.id
_entity.type
_entity.pdbx_description
1 polymer ?
#
loop_
_entity_poly.entity_id
_entity_poly.type
_entity_poly.pdbx_seq_one_letter_code
_entity_poly.pdbx_strand_id
1 'polypeptide(L)'
;MAAPPEITLKDLTGDWVMNKTLSDDTDPILVLQGVSWFTRKAISLATITLHTKQYTDSDNETHIDIEQTATGGIKGTTEIRVLNWSERTHTDSIFGTVKGRSRWLSGLGEVEKYLQEGWEAGEAEWIESYVVNEKA
;
A
#
# COMPACT_ATOMS: atom_id res chain seq x y z
N MET A 1 0.57 11.52 -2.88
CA MET A 1 1.06 12.19 -1.65
C MET A 1 2.53 12.48 -1.86
N ALA A 2 3.03 13.65 -1.45
CA ALA A 2 4.46 13.97 -1.55
C ALA A 2 5.10 13.76 -0.18
N ALA A 3 6.22 13.05 -0.15
CA ALA A 3 7.04 12.88 1.05
C ALA A 3 8.10 13.99 1.12
N PRO A 4 8.46 14.48 2.32
CA PRO A 4 9.65 15.32 2.48
C PRO A 4 10.92 14.61 1.98
N PRO A 5 11.95 15.34 1.51
CA PRO A 5 13.19 14.73 0.98
C PRO A 5 13.94 13.83 1.97
N GLU A 6 13.74 14.02 3.26
CA GLU A 6 14.32 13.22 4.34
C GLU A 6 13.68 11.84 4.51
N ILE A 7 12.45 11.65 4.00
CA ILE A 7 11.79 10.35 4.04
C ILE A 7 12.28 9.51 2.86
N THR A 8 12.79 8.32 3.17
CA THR A 8 13.30 7.36 2.19
C THR A 8 12.58 6.03 2.36
N LEU A 9 12.70 5.11 1.40
CA LEU A 9 12.14 3.76 1.57
C LEU A 9 12.71 3.01 2.79
N LYS A 10 13.88 3.41 3.30
CA LYS A 10 14.48 2.84 4.51
C LYS A 10 13.77 3.25 5.81
N ASP A 11 12.97 4.31 5.77
CA ASP A 11 12.14 4.73 6.90
C ASP A 11 10.89 5.46 6.43
N LEU A 12 9.80 4.71 6.27
CA LEU A 12 8.47 5.22 5.93
C LEU A 12 7.65 5.64 7.16
N THR A 13 8.26 5.66 8.35
CA THR A 13 7.57 5.96 9.60
C THR A 13 6.99 7.38 9.57
N GLY A 14 5.70 7.49 9.87
CA GLY A 14 5.02 8.78 9.90
C GLY A 14 3.52 8.68 9.65
N ASP A 15 2.87 9.84 9.70
CA ASP A 15 1.44 9.99 9.43
C ASP A 15 1.24 10.59 8.04
N TRP A 16 0.55 9.84 7.18
CA TRP A 16 0.36 10.16 5.77
C TRP A 16 -1.10 10.47 5.47
N VAL A 17 -1.41 11.76 5.29
CA VAL A 17 -2.79 12.20 4.98
C VAL A 17 -2.98 12.32 3.48
N MET A 18 -4.00 11.63 2.95
CA MET A 18 -4.38 11.69 1.54
C MET A 18 -4.67 13.13 1.09
N ASN A 19 -4.00 13.57 0.02
CA ASN A 19 -4.29 14.84 -0.63
C ASN A 19 -5.34 14.63 -1.72
N LYS A 20 -6.62 14.86 -1.39
CA LYS A 20 -7.75 14.69 -2.32
C LYS A 20 -7.66 15.56 -3.57
N THR A 21 -7.03 16.73 -3.50
CA THR A 21 -6.93 17.64 -4.64
C THR A 21 -5.98 17.11 -5.72
N LEU A 22 -5.00 16.30 -5.32
CA LEU A 22 -4.01 15.69 -6.21
C LEU A 22 -4.26 14.19 -6.43
N SER A 23 -5.40 13.66 -5.96
CA SER A 23 -5.79 12.27 -6.16
C SER A 23 -6.81 12.15 -7.28
N ASP A 24 -6.64 11.14 -8.12
CA ASP A 24 -7.63 10.77 -9.13
C ASP A 24 -8.85 10.05 -8.50
N ASP A 25 -9.92 9.91 -9.28
CA ASP A 25 -11.12 9.19 -8.87
C ASP A 25 -10.84 7.69 -8.70
N THR A 26 -11.12 7.16 -7.49
CA THR A 26 -10.98 5.74 -7.16
C THR A 26 -12.14 4.88 -7.66
N ASP A 27 -13.28 5.47 -8.07
CA ASP A 27 -14.47 4.69 -8.46
C ASP A 27 -14.21 3.72 -9.62
N PRO A 28 -13.51 4.08 -10.72
CA PRO A 28 -13.28 3.17 -11.84
C PRO A 28 -12.54 1.89 -11.44
N ILE A 29 -11.47 2.01 -10.64
CA ILE A 29 -10.70 0.84 -10.21
C ILE A 29 -11.51 -0.04 -9.24
N LEU A 30 -12.29 0.57 -8.34
CA LEU A 30 -13.12 -0.18 -7.40
C LEU A 30 -14.32 -0.87 -8.09
N VAL A 31 -14.85 -0.29 -9.18
CA VAL A 31 -15.83 -0.96 -10.05
C VAL A 31 -15.23 -2.21 -10.69
N LEU A 32 -14.01 -2.10 -11.24
CA LEU A 32 -13.31 -3.23 -11.85
C LEU A 32 -13.05 -4.35 -10.82
N GLN A 33 -12.81 -3.99 -9.56
CA GLN A 33 -12.63 -4.93 -8.46
C GLN A 33 -13.95 -5.48 -7.86
N GLY A 34 -15.11 -5.12 -8.42
CA GLY A 34 -16.40 -5.64 -7.97
C GLY A 34 -16.91 -5.07 -6.64
N VAL A 35 -16.32 -3.99 -6.14
CA VAL A 35 -16.71 -3.35 -4.87
C VAL A 35 -18.10 -2.75 -5.01
N SER A 36 -18.98 -2.96 -4.02
CA SER A 36 -20.38 -2.49 -4.08
C SER A 36 -20.51 -0.97 -4.22
N TRP A 37 -21.55 -0.48 -4.91
CA TRP A 37 -21.77 0.96 -5.12
C TRP A 37 -21.80 1.78 -3.82
N PHE A 38 -22.45 1.26 -2.78
CA PHE A 38 -22.53 1.93 -1.48
C PHE A 38 -21.15 2.08 -0.84
N THR A 39 -20.33 1.02 -0.87
CA THR A 39 -18.95 1.04 -0.36
C THR A 39 -18.09 2.04 -1.11
N ARG A 40 -18.16 2.06 -2.46
CA ARG A 40 -17.41 3.02 -3.27
C ARG A 40 -17.78 4.46 -2.99
N LYS A 41 -19.08 4.75 -2.79
CA LYS A 41 -19.53 6.09 -2.38
C LYS A 41 -18.97 6.50 -1.03
N ALA A 42 -18.95 5.61 -0.04
CA ALA A 42 -18.33 5.90 1.25
C ALA A 42 -16.83 6.20 1.10
N ILE A 43 -16.09 5.40 0.32
CA ILE A 43 -14.67 5.60 0.05
C ILE A 43 -14.42 6.97 -0.61
N SER A 44 -15.22 7.37 -1.60
CA SER A 44 -15.05 8.66 -2.29
C SER A 44 -15.18 9.88 -1.34
N LEU A 45 -15.99 9.75 -0.29
CA LEU A 45 -16.20 10.81 0.70
C LEU A 45 -15.12 10.81 1.79
N ALA A 46 -14.48 9.67 2.06
CA ALA A 46 -13.45 9.53 3.09
C ALA A 46 -12.09 10.10 2.64
N THR A 47 -11.46 10.88 3.50
CA THR A 47 -10.01 11.15 3.49
C THR A 47 -9.33 10.09 4.33
N ILE A 48 -8.36 9.39 3.74
CA ILE A 48 -7.57 8.35 4.42
C ILE A 48 -6.33 8.96 5.05
N THR A 49 -6.02 8.52 6.26
CA THR A 49 -4.74 8.74 6.93
C THR A 49 -4.09 7.38 7.19
N LEU A 50 -2.82 7.24 6.81
CA LEU A 50 -2.01 6.07 7.14
C LEU A 50 -1.08 6.41 8.29
N HIS A 51 -1.10 5.62 9.36
CA HIS A 51 -0.14 5.67 10.44
C HIS A 51 0.86 4.55 10.21
N THR A 52 2.03 4.90 9.68
CA THR A 52 3.04 3.94 9.25
C THR A 52 4.14 3.84 10.29
N LYS A 53 4.55 2.62 10.61
CA LYS A 53 5.73 2.33 11.43
C LYS A 53 6.62 1.33 10.69
N GLN A 54 7.86 1.72 10.45
CA GLN A 54 8.87 0.83 9.87
C GLN A 54 9.92 0.48 10.91
N TYR A 55 10.29 -0.79 11.00
CA TYR A 55 11.33 -1.26 11.91
C TYR A 55 11.99 -2.54 11.41
N THR A 56 13.16 -2.86 11.97
CA THR A 56 13.84 -4.14 11.76
C THR A 56 13.69 -4.99 13.02
N ASP A 57 13.32 -6.25 12.86
CA ASP A 57 13.18 -7.18 13.98
C ASP A 57 14.50 -7.86 14.38
N SER A 58 14.43 -8.83 15.31
CA SER A 58 15.59 -9.59 15.77
C SER A 58 16.18 -10.53 14.72
N ASP A 59 15.40 -10.90 13.70
CA ASP A 59 15.82 -11.76 12.60
C ASP A 59 16.34 -10.95 11.39
N ASN A 60 16.50 -9.63 11.58
CA ASN A 60 16.94 -8.67 10.58
C ASN A 60 16.00 -8.55 9.37
N GLU A 61 14.70 -8.82 9.58
CA GLU A 61 13.66 -8.59 8.58
C GLU A 61 13.07 -7.18 8.73
N THR A 62 12.81 -6.50 7.61
CA THR A 62 12.13 -5.19 7.62
C THR A 62 10.62 -5.39 7.73
N HIS A 63 10.00 -4.74 8.71
CA HIS A 63 8.56 -4.65 8.93
C HIS A 63 8.06 -3.27 8.56
N ILE A 64 6.89 -3.21 7.92
CA ILE A 64 6.14 -1.99 7.64
C ILE A 64 4.71 -2.23 8.09
N ASP A 65 4.35 -1.66 9.23
CA ASP A 65 3.01 -1.70 9.80
C ASP A 65 2.27 -0.45 9.36
N ILE A 66 1.07 -0.62 8.81
CA ILE A 66 0.23 0.48 8.34
C ILE A 66 -1.14 0.37 8.97
N GLU A 67 -1.46 1.29 9.88
CA GLU A 67 -2.81 1.44 10.40
C GLU A 67 -3.55 2.52 9.62
N GLN A 68 -4.69 2.18 9.02
CA GLN A 68 -5.47 3.11 8.23
C GLN A 68 -6.63 3.68 9.07
N THR A 69 -6.85 4.99 8.95
CA THR A 69 -8.05 5.65 9.46
C THR A 69 -8.72 6.45 8.34
N ALA A 70 -10.04 6.53 8.39
CA ALA A 70 -10.85 7.38 7.53
C ALA A 70 -11.32 8.63 8.29
N THR A 71 -11.84 9.62 7.54
CA THR A 71 -12.35 10.88 8.10
C THR A 71 -13.27 10.66 9.29
N GLY A 72 -13.06 11.45 10.35
CA GLY A 72 -13.77 11.30 11.60
C GLY A 72 -13.19 10.22 12.53
N GLY A 73 -12.01 9.66 12.22
CA GLY A 73 -11.33 8.68 13.06
C GLY A 73 -11.90 7.26 12.95
N ILE A 74 -12.65 6.98 11.88
CA ILE A 74 -13.18 5.65 11.61
C ILE A 74 -11.99 4.73 11.32
N LYS A 75 -11.83 3.67 12.11
CA LYS A 75 -10.76 2.70 11.90
C LYS A 75 -11.00 1.94 10.59
N GLY A 76 -9.98 1.93 9.75
CA GLY A 76 -9.91 1.14 8.53
C GLY A 76 -9.23 -0.20 8.80
N THR A 77 -8.42 -0.64 7.84
CA THR A 77 -7.64 -1.88 7.92
C THR A 77 -6.27 -1.62 8.53
N THR A 78 -5.69 -2.67 9.12
CA THR A 78 -4.27 -2.70 9.49
C THR A 78 -3.57 -3.69 8.58
N GLU A 79 -2.51 -3.24 7.91
CA GLU A 79 -1.66 -4.06 7.06
C GLU A 79 -0.29 -4.24 7.71
N ILE A 80 0.14 -5.50 7.86
CA ILE A 80 1.44 -5.86 8.41
C ILE A 80 2.26 -6.47 7.28
N ARG A 81 3.24 -5.71 6.78
CA ARG A 81 4.16 -6.19 5.74
C ARG A 81 5.49 -6.57 6.37
N VAL A 82 6.02 -7.71 5.96
CA VAL A 82 7.39 -8.11 6.27
C VAL A 82 8.10 -8.39 4.96
N LEU A 83 9.24 -7.77 4.75
CA LEU A 83 9.96 -7.75 3.46
C LEU A 83 10.83 -8.99 3.25
N ASN A 84 10.26 -10.17 3.49
CA ASN A 84 10.93 -11.47 3.40
C ASN A 84 10.33 -12.39 2.31
N TRP A 85 9.48 -11.83 1.45
CA TRP A 85 8.81 -12.52 0.34
C TRP A 85 7.91 -13.72 0.72
N SER A 86 7.66 -13.92 2.01
CA SER A 86 6.72 -14.95 2.47
C SER A 86 5.28 -14.52 2.26
N GLU A 87 4.45 -15.45 1.79
CA GLU A 87 3.02 -15.23 1.60
C GLU A 87 2.31 -15.04 2.95
N ARG A 88 1.40 -14.07 3.00
CA ARG A 88 0.59 -13.74 4.16
C ARG A 88 -0.84 -13.51 3.73
N THR A 89 -1.78 -14.07 4.49
CA THR A 89 -3.20 -13.85 4.27
C THR A 89 -3.65 -12.62 5.03
N HIS A 90 -4.36 -11.73 4.36
CA HIS A 90 -5.06 -10.60 4.95
C HIS A 90 -6.55 -10.74 4.64
N THR A 91 -7.43 -10.31 5.55
CA THR A 91 -8.87 -10.28 5.28
C THR A 91 -9.44 -8.97 5.77
N ASP A 92 -10.16 -8.30 4.88
CA ASP A 92 -10.84 -7.05 5.17
C ASP A 92 -12.26 -6.99 4.57
N SER A 93 -12.97 -5.93 4.91
CA SER A 93 -14.38 -5.75 4.54
C SER A 93 -14.61 -5.23 3.11
N ILE A 94 -13.57 -4.76 2.43
CA ILE A 94 -13.64 -4.13 1.10
C ILE A 94 -13.21 -5.13 0.03
N PHE A 95 -12.06 -5.78 0.24
CA PHE A 95 -11.43 -6.69 -0.73
C PHE A 95 -11.56 -8.17 -0.34
N GLY A 96 -12.16 -8.48 0.81
CA GLY A 96 -12.31 -9.86 1.27
C GLY A 96 -10.95 -10.45 1.67
N THR A 97 -10.70 -11.71 1.32
CA THR A 97 -9.44 -12.38 1.64
C THR A 97 -8.44 -12.26 0.51
N VAL A 98 -7.28 -11.68 0.79
CA VAL A 98 -6.16 -11.56 -0.14
C VAL A 98 -4.92 -12.26 0.39
N LYS A 99 -4.04 -12.68 -0.52
CA LYS A 99 -2.72 -13.21 -0.21
C LYS A 99 -1.68 -12.24 -0.76
N GLY A 100 -0.84 -11.73 0.13
CA GLY A 100 0.19 -10.77 -0.18
C GLY A 100 1.58 -11.27 0.18
N ARG A 101 2.59 -10.78 -0.52
CA ARG A 101 4.00 -10.90 -0.13
C ARG A 101 4.74 -9.63 -0.53
N SER A 102 5.83 -9.31 0.17
CA SER A 102 6.61 -8.10 -0.12
C SER A 102 8.10 -8.35 0.08
N ARG A 103 8.95 -7.64 -0.66
CA ARG A 103 10.42 -7.77 -0.56
C ARG A 103 11.13 -6.49 -1.01
N TRP A 104 12.36 -6.33 -0.56
CA TRP A 104 13.33 -5.47 -1.23
C TRP A 104 13.72 -6.06 -2.58
N LEU A 105 13.92 -5.20 -3.59
CA LEU A 105 14.51 -5.60 -4.87
C LEU A 105 15.99 -5.22 -4.91
N SER A 106 16.80 -6.10 -5.48
CA SER A 106 18.22 -5.82 -5.73
C SER A 106 18.45 -4.94 -6.97
N GLY A 107 17.43 -4.86 -7.84
CA GLY A 107 17.39 -4.03 -9.03
C GLY A 107 16.18 -4.35 -9.91
N LEU A 108 15.95 -3.52 -10.94
CA LEU A 108 14.78 -3.64 -11.81
C LEU A 108 14.82 -4.78 -12.83
N GLY A 109 15.95 -5.48 -12.94
CA GLY A 109 16.04 -6.68 -13.79
C GLY A 109 15.09 -7.80 -13.38
N GLU A 110 14.62 -7.79 -12.12
CA GLU A 110 13.68 -8.77 -11.57
C GLU A 110 12.20 -8.40 -11.79
N VAL A 111 11.92 -7.17 -12.24
CA VAL A 111 10.57 -6.61 -12.37
C VAL A 111 10.07 -6.74 -13.81
N GLU A 112 8.79 -7.04 -14.00
CA GLU A 112 8.19 -7.07 -15.34
C GLU A 112 8.31 -5.72 -16.05
N LYS A 113 8.70 -5.72 -17.33
CA LYS A 113 9.07 -4.50 -18.06
C LYS A 113 7.97 -3.45 -18.10
N TYR A 114 6.71 -3.87 -18.23
CA TYR A 114 5.58 -2.94 -18.30
C TYR A 114 5.37 -2.17 -17.00
N LEU A 115 5.78 -2.73 -15.84
CA LEU A 115 5.69 -2.05 -14.55
C LEU A 115 6.71 -0.91 -14.43
N GLN A 116 7.74 -0.91 -15.27
CA GLN A 116 8.81 0.10 -15.29
C GLN A 116 8.50 1.24 -16.26
N GLU A 117 7.40 1.17 -17.01
CA GLU A 117 7.05 2.18 -18.01
C GLU A 117 6.63 3.50 -17.34
N GLY A 118 7.21 4.61 -17.79
CA GLY A 118 6.87 5.95 -17.30
C GLY A 118 7.58 6.37 -16.00
N TRP A 119 8.54 5.60 -15.51
CA TRP A 119 9.30 5.95 -14.30
C TRP A 119 10.37 7.03 -14.58
N GLU A 120 10.58 7.92 -13.62
CA GLU A 120 11.65 8.91 -13.67
C GLU A 120 13.00 8.24 -13.38
N ALA A 121 14.08 8.76 -13.98
CA ALA A 121 15.42 8.25 -13.74
C ALA A 121 15.97 8.74 -12.38
N GLY A 122 16.66 7.88 -11.63
CA GLY A 122 17.40 8.28 -10.43
C GLY A 122 16.98 7.59 -9.13
N GLU A 123 15.97 6.73 -9.16
CA GLU A 123 15.59 5.93 -7.99
C GLU A 123 16.54 4.74 -7.77
N ALA A 124 17.07 4.63 -6.55
CA ALA A 124 18.12 3.66 -6.20
C ALA A 124 17.60 2.43 -5.46
N GLU A 125 16.38 2.50 -4.91
CA GLU A 125 15.85 1.50 -3.98
C GLU A 125 14.39 1.20 -4.32
N TRP A 126 13.99 -0.05 -4.17
CA TRP A 126 12.66 -0.49 -4.60
C TRP A 126 12.11 -1.56 -3.66
N ILE A 127 10.81 -1.46 -3.36
CA ILE A 127 10.06 -2.50 -2.66
C ILE A 127 9.02 -3.04 -3.63
N GLU A 128 8.99 -4.36 -3.78
CA GLU A 128 7.92 -5.05 -4.52
C GLU A 128 6.86 -5.53 -3.53
N SER A 129 5.59 -5.27 -3.85
CA SER A 129 4.45 -5.86 -3.17
C SER A 129 3.55 -6.53 -4.19
N TYR A 130 3.29 -7.82 -3.99
CA TYR A 130 2.41 -8.62 -4.84
C TYR A 130 1.23 -9.07 -4.00
N VAL A 131 0.01 -8.78 -4.45
CA VAL A 131 -1.23 -9.12 -3.75
C VAL A 131 -2.23 -9.70 -4.74
N VAL A 132 -2.82 -10.83 -4.39
CA VAL A 132 -3.88 -11.48 -5.17
C VAL A 132 -5.09 -11.79 -4.33
N ASN A 133 -6.26 -11.57 -4.92
CA ASN A 133 -7.50 -12.14 -4.44
C ASN A 133 -7.83 -13.35 -5.32
N GLU A 134 -7.65 -14.56 -4.79
CA GLU A 134 -7.90 -15.80 -5.55
C GLU A 134 -9.40 -16.04 -5.85
N LYS A 135 -10.29 -15.23 -5.28
CA LYS A 135 -11.76 -15.36 -5.41
C LYS A 135 -12.40 -14.26 -6.28
N ALA A 136 -11.62 -13.28 -6.76
CA ALA A 136 -12.10 -12.17 -7.58
C ALA A 136 -12.05 -12.50 -9.07
#